data_AF-A0A3R7N5Z7-F1
#
_entry.id   AF-A0A3R7N5Z7-F1
#
_cell.length_a   1.000
_cell.length_b   1.000
_cell.length_c   1.000
_cell.angle_alpha   90.00
_cell.angle_beta   90.00
_cell.angle_gamma   90.00
#
_symmetry.space_group_name_H-M   'P 1'
#
loop_
_entity.id
_entity.type
_entity.pdbx_description
1 polymer ?
#
loop_
_entity_poly.entity_id
_entity_poly.type
_entity_poly.pdbx_seq_one_letter_code
_entity_poly.pdbx_strand_id
1 'polypeptide(L)'
;MPSSFAVVPVSFQVALLNTVLNGVSAIFLRRITVATLLRPKKTEGGKGVGGTWLDELPPPPPPRHGGRKGEDREEDVRLRLRREVGAVLLMWLMSPTAVFTVVAYTESIFSCLTFAGLHFLLLSSEESRSLVAATKEAGAVFCFSLAGWARSNALLYVGFLLYPIFLQVFFFNTYRRRCIQCHGSSKLCRRWPSIGRCVVLLLEILAICAPYLCMTYFCFTRFVPLWDSATKLNTDGHFWSFYGWIQKRYWDVGFLASYRMKNLSNVFIAAPIVFFALRGFLLFHVLPVFAKVSTSVPNESAGSGNGGRRNKAIEKKTPRSYFTSTFRIVEGLVQSSNTVYLVAVIFIGVTMVHVNVVNRFIMSSPALYWIWARQLVWDPWGGCTIVMLRIFAAWTCIGALFFPNGMPWT
;
A
#
# COMPACT_ATOMS: atom_id res chain seq x y z
N MET A 1 35.73 0.26 33.98
CA MET A 1 34.74 1.20 33.42
C MET A 1 33.95 1.80 34.58
N PRO A 2 33.64 3.11 34.58
CA PRO A 2 32.97 3.74 35.72
C PRO A 2 31.54 3.18 35.89
N SER A 3 31.19 2.88 37.13
CA SER A 3 29.91 2.35 37.62
C SER A 3 28.71 3.30 37.46
N SER A 4 28.90 4.46 36.84
CA SER A 4 27.84 5.45 36.56
C SER A 4 27.06 5.17 35.27
N PHE A 5 27.53 4.25 34.41
CA PHE A 5 26.68 3.64 33.38
C PHE A 5 25.93 2.43 33.95
N ALA A 6 25.16 2.69 35.00
CA ALA A 6 24.18 1.74 35.52
C ALA A 6 23.37 1.20 34.34
N VAL A 7 23.39 -0.13 34.23
CA VAL A 7 22.87 -0.97 33.15
C VAL A 7 21.60 -0.40 32.55
N VAL A 8 21.71 0.32 31.42
CA VAL A 8 20.54 0.73 30.65
C VAL A 8 19.86 -0.56 30.17
N PRO A 9 18.59 -0.82 30.52
CA PRO A 9 17.92 -2.03 30.11
C PRO A 9 17.94 -2.17 28.60
N VAL A 10 18.20 -3.38 28.09
CA VAL A 10 18.17 -3.67 26.64
C VAL A 10 16.84 -3.24 26.03
N SER A 11 15.73 -3.38 26.76
CA SER A 11 14.41 -2.91 26.36
C SER A 11 14.35 -1.40 26.09
N PHE A 12 15.04 -0.59 26.90
CA PHE A 12 15.13 0.86 26.68
C PHE A 12 15.96 1.19 25.44
N GLN A 13 17.09 0.50 25.24
CA GLN A 13 17.93 0.68 24.05
C GLN A 13 17.17 0.32 22.77
N VAL A 14 16.41 -0.79 22.78
CA VAL A 14 15.58 -1.20 21.64
C VAL A 14 14.44 -0.22 21.41
N ALA A 15 13.79 0.31 22.46
CA ALA A 15 12.75 1.33 22.31
C ALA A 15 13.29 2.63 21.70
N LEU A 16 14.49 3.06 22.10
CA LEU A 16 15.16 4.21 21.52
C LEU A 16 15.47 3.98 20.04
N LEU A 17 16.03 2.81 19.70
CA LEU A 17 16.27 2.41 18.31
C LEU A 17 14.97 2.43 17.49
N ASN A 18 13.89 1.87 18.03
CA ASN A 18 12.59 1.85 17.36
C ASN A 18 12.02 3.24 17.14
N THR A 19 12.20 4.16 18.10
CA THR A 19 11.82 5.57 17.95
C THR A 19 12.60 6.25 16.82
N VAL A 20 13.91 6.02 16.74
CA VAL A 20 14.74 6.54 15.64
C VAL A 20 14.30 5.95 14.30
N LEU A 21 14.11 4.63 14.21
CA LEU A 21 13.64 3.95 13.00
C LEU A 21 12.24 4.44 12.57
N ASN A 22 11.38 4.76 13.53
CA ASN A 22 10.07 5.35 13.25
C ASN A 22 10.20 6.76 12.62
N GLY A 23 11.12 7.58 13.12
CA GLY A 23 11.46 8.88 12.51
C GLY A 23 12.03 8.74 11.09
N VAL A 24 12.93 7.78 10.88
CA VAL A 24 13.48 7.47 9.56
C VAL A 24 12.39 6.97 8.59
N SER A 25 11.46 6.16 9.09
CA SER A 25 10.28 5.71 8.33
C SER A 25 9.45 6.90 7.83
N ALA A 26 9.21 7.89 8.68
CA ALA A 26 8.50 9.12 8.30
C ALA A 26 9.25 9.90 7.20
N ILE A 27 10.59 9.94 7.22
CA ILE A 27 11.40 10.58 6.16
C ILE A 27 11.20 9.88 4.83
N PHE A 28 11.27 8.54 4.79
CA PHE A 28 11.04 7.78 3.55
C PHE A 28 9.59 7.94 3.07
N LEU A 29 8.61 7.83 3.97
CA LEU A 29 7.20 8.04 3.65
C LEU A 29 6.96 9.43 3.04
N ARG A 30 7.59 10.47 3.59
CA ARG A 30 7.56 11.83 3.03
C ARG A 30 8.11 11.84 1.60
N ARG A 31 9.27 11.24 1.36
CA ARG A 31 9.94 11.23 0.06
C ARG A 31 9.12 10.49 -1.00
N ILE A 32 8.58 9.32 -0.66
CA ILE A 32 7.65 8.56 -1.52
C ILE A 32 6.45 9.45 -1.86
N THR A 33 5.83 10.07 -0.86
CA THR A 33 4.62 10.90 -1.05
C THR A 33 4.90 12.12 -1.92
N VAL A 34 6.04 12.81 -1.73
CA VAL A 34 6.45 13.93 -2.58
C VAL A 34 6.65 13.48 -4.03
N ALA A 35 7.34 12.35 -4.24
CA ALA A 35 7.54 11.79 -5.58
C ALA A 35 6.21 11.42 -6.25
N THR A 36 5.26 10.87 -5.50
CA THR A 36 3.95 10.47 -6.02
C THR A 36 3.03 11.66 -6.32
N LEU A 37 2.94 12.64 -5.41
CA LEU A 37 1.97 13.73 -5.50
C LEU A 37 2.48 14.99 -6.19
N LEU A 38 3.76 15.35 -6.03
CA LEU A 38 4.29 16.66 -6.43
C LEU A 38 5.20 16.60 -7.66
N ARG A 39 5.46 15.42 -8.22
CA ARG A 39 6.31 15.27 -9.40
C ARG A 39 5.67 15.94 -10.62
N PRO A 40 6.38 16.80 -11.36
CA PRO A 40 5.84 17.42 -12.56
C PRO A 40 5.64 16.38 -13.68
N LYS A 41 4.51 16.45 -14.37
CA LYS A 41 4.16 15.58 -15.50
C LYS A 41 4.62 16.24 -16.79
N LYS A 42 5.54 15.60 -17.52
CA LYS A 42 5.86 15.98 -18.90
C LYS A 42 4.82 15.35 -19.83
N THR A 43 3.83 16.12 -20.27
CA THR A 43 2.87 15.72 -21.30
C THR A 43 2.81 16.78 -22.39
N GLU A 44 2.70 16.35 -23.65
CA GLU A 44 2.71 17.20 -24.87
C GLU A 44 1.54 18.21 -24.99
N GLY A 45 0.67 18.32 -23.98
CA GLY A 45 -0.50 19.22 -24.03
C GLY A 45 -0.93 19.85 -22.69
N GLY A 46 -0.05 19.88 -21.68
CA GLY A 46 -0.37 20.59 -20.42
C GLY A 46 0.56 20.25 -19.24
N LYS A 47 0.68 21.21 -18.31
CA LYS A 47 1.37 21.05 -17.01
C LYS A 47 0.49 20.26 -16.04
N GLY A 48 0.70 18.95 -15.95
CA GLY A 48 0.10 18.12 -14.90
C GLY A 48 1.05 17.96 -13.71
N VAL A 49 0.52 17.61 -12.54
CA VAL A 49 1.31 17.25 -11.35
C VAL A 49 0.88 15.86 -10.89
N GLY A 50 1.85 15.02 -10.50
CA GLY A 50 1.66 13.71 -9.91
C GLY A 50 1.89 12.53 -10.86
N GLY A 51 2.34 11.43 -10.28
CA GLY A 51 2.54 10.15 -10.95
C GLY A 51 4.00 9.68 -10.96
N THR A 52 4.23 8.46 -10.49
CA THR A 52 5.48 7.71 -10.60
C THR A 52 5.26 6.49 -11.49
N TRP A 53 6.33 5.71 -11.70
CA TRP A 53 6.24 4.41 -12.33
C TRP A 53 5.22 3.49 -11.65
N LEU A 54 5.22 3.51 -10.32
CA LEU A 54 4.38 2.64 -9.48
C LEU A 54 2.98 3.20 -9.24
N ASP A 55 2.85 4.52 -9.09
CA ASP A 55 1.62 5.13 -8.60
C ASP A 55 1.17 6.33 -9.42
N GLU A 56 -0.07 6.33 -9.89
CA GLU A 56 -0.78 7.51 -10.38
C GLU A 56 -2.06 7.65 -9.55
N LEU A 57 -2.05 8.57 -8.60
CA LEU A 57 -3.22 8.83 -7.76
C LEU A 57 -4.26 9.63 -8.55
N PRO A 58 -5.56 9.32 -8.38
CA PRO A 58 -6.62 10.10 -9.00
C PRO A 58 -6.53 11.56 -8.54
N PRO A 59 -6.95 12.51 -9.39
CA PRO A 59 -6.94 13.92 -9.04
C PRO A 59 -7.77 14.14 -7.78
N PRO A 60 -7.42 15.14 -6.96
CA PRO A 60 -8.18 15.42 -5.77
C PRO A 60 -9.65 15.77 -6.11
N PRO A 61 -10.59 15.49 -5.20
CA PRO A 61 -11.98 15.87 -5.39
C PRO A 61 -12.11 17.39 -5.55
N PRO A 62 -13.11 17.89 -6.31
CA PRO A 62 -13.34 19.32 -6.41
C PRO A 62 -13.59 19.91 -5.01
N PRO A 63 -13.07 21.12 -4.72
CA PRO A 63 -13.29 21.75 -3.43
C PRO A 63 -14.79 21.92 -3.20
N ARG A 64 -15.23 21.58 -1.98
CA ARG A 64 -16.65 21.61 -1.59
C ARG A 64 -17.23 23.04 -1.62
N HIS A 65 -16.38 24.07 -1.60
CA HIS A 65 -16.74 25.49 -1.61
C HIS A 65 -15.88 26.25 -2.63
N GLY A 66 -16.53 26.93 -3.58
CA GLY A 66 -15.93 27.97 -4.43
C GLY A 66 -15.77 27.61 -5.92
N GLY A 67 -16.51 28.33 -6.78
CA GLY A 67 -16.16 28.46 -8.19
C GLY A 67 -15.08 29.55 -8.35
N ARG A 68 -13.93 29.20 -8.93
CA ARG A 68 -12.84 30.16 -9.21
C ARG A 68 -12.16 29.89 -10.56
N LYS A 69 -11.54 30.96 -11.10
CA LYS A 69 -10.91 31.03 -12.43
C LYS A 69 -9.70 30.07 -12.55
N GLY A 70 -9.31 29.76 -13.79
CA GLY A 70 -8.44 28.63 -14.14
C GLY A 70 -6.98 28.69 -13.67
N GLU A 71 -6.36 29.87 -13.54
CA GLU A 71 -4.95 29.99 -13.11
C GLU A 71 -4.79 29.88 -11.59
N ASP A 72 -5.66 30.53 -10.81
CA ASP A 72 -5.75 30.36 -9.35
C ASP A 72 -5.90 28.88 -8.95
N ARG A 73 -6.53 28.09 -9.84
CA ARG A 73 -6.80 26.66 -9.63
C ARG A 73 -5.52 25.82 -9.60
N GLU A 74 -4.49 26.12 -10.38
CA GLU A 74 -3.27 25.27 -10.43
C GLU A 74 -2.38 25.49 -9.21
N GLU A 75 -2.20 26.74 -8.80
CA GLU A 75 -1.44 27.09 -7.59
C GLU A 75 -2.15 26.58 -6.33
N ASP A 76 -3.47 26.74 -6.24
CA ASP A 76 -4.29 26.20 -5.17
C ASP A 76 -4.18 24.67 -5.07
N VAL A 77 -4.16 23.97 -6.22
CA VAL A 77 -3.97 22.51 -6.26
C VAL A 77 -2.59 22.12 -5.74
N ARG A 78 -1.51 22.80 -6.17
CA ARG A 78 -0.16 22.51 -5.66
C ARG A 78 -0.05 22.78 -4.17
N LEU A 79 -0.65 23.86 -3.66
CA LEU A 79 -0.68 24.17 -2.24
C LEU A 79 -1.40 23.06 -1.44
N ARG A 80 -2.54 22.58 -1.94
CA ARG A 80 -3.28 21.47 -1.30
C ARG A 80 -2.50 20.16 -1.35
N LEU A 81 -1.83 19.84 -2.45
CA LEU A 81 -0.96 18.66 -2.52
C LEU A 81 0.20 18.75 -1.52
N ARG A 82 0.78 19.94 -1.30
CA ARG A 82 1.78 20.14 -0.24
C ARG A 82 1.19 19.93 1.17
N ARG A 83 -0.06 20.37 1.40
CA ARG A 83 -0.79 20.08 2.63
C ARG A 83 -1.05 18.58 2.80
N GLU A 84 -1.34 17.84 1.73
CA GLU A 84 -1.45 16.38 1.77
C GLU A 84 -0.13 15.74 2.23
N VAL A 85 1.03 16.18 1.73
CA VAL A 85 2.32 15.67 2.20
C VAL A 85 2.50 15.87 3.71
N GLY A 86 2.15 17.07 4.23
CA GLY A 86 2.21 17.33 5.68
C GLY A 86 1.23 16.47 6.47
N ALA A 87 -0.01 16.34 5.97
CA ALA A 87 -1.04 15.53 6.58
C ALA A 87 -0.69 14.03 6.61
N VAL A 88 0.02 13.51 5.60
CA VAL A 88 0.52 12.12 5.60
C VAL A 88 1.42 11.86 6.81
N LEU A 89 2.33 12.79 7.12
CA LEU A 89 3.23 12.65 8.27
C LEU A 89 2.50 12.81 9.59
N LEU A 90 1.54 13.73 9.66
CA LEU A 90 0.68 13.85 10.83
C LEU A 90 -0.10 12.55 11.08
N MET A 91 -0.65 11.93 10.03
CA MET A 91 -1.36 10.66 10.12
C MET A 91 -0.44 9.48 10.46
N TRP A 92 0.83 9.50 10.04
CA TRP A 92 1.83 8.52 10.47
C TRP A 92 2.07 8.62 12.00
N LEU A 93 2.27 9.84 12.50
CA LEU A 93 2.50 10.09 13.93
C LEU A 93 1.27 9.79 14.79
N MET A 94 0.08 10.08 14.28
CA MET A 94 -1.20 9.79 14.95
C MET A 94 -1.74 8.40 14.65
N SER A 95 -0.96 7.51 14.01
CA SER A 95 -1.41 6.17 13.67
C SER A 95 -1.86 5.43 14.93
N PRO A 96 -3.06 4.82 14.98
CA PRO A 96 -3.53 4.07 16.15
C PRO A 96 -2.60 2.93 16.60
N THR A 97 -1.75 2.45 15.68
CA THR A 97 -0.74 1.41 15.91
C THR A 97 0.65 1.97 16.27
N ALA A 98 0.79 3.29 16.43
CA ALA A 98 2.08 3.95 16.69
C ALA A 98 2.79 3.40 17.94
N VAL A 99 2.05 2.87 18.92
CA VAL A 99 2.61 2.20 20.10
C VAL A 99 3.57 1.08 19.69
N PHE A 100 3.22 0.25 18.70
CA PHE A 100 4.07 -0.84 18.21
C PHE A 100 5.33 -0.36 17.49
N THR A 101 5.39 0.93 17.13
CA THR A 101 6.56 1.53 16.46
C THR A 101 7.56 2.16 17.42
N VAL A 102 7.27 2.19 18.73
CA VAL A 102 8.17 2.76 19.75
C VAL A 102 8.54 1.76 20.83
N VAL A 103 7.71 0.76 21.08
CA VAL A 103 7.98 -0.35 22.01
C VAL A 103 8.88 -1.41 21.38
N ALA A 104 9.42 -2.35 22.17
CA ALA A 104 10.37 -3.38 21.73
C ALA A 104 9.73 -4.48 20.85
N TYR A 105 9.25 -4.08 19.68
CA TYR A 105 8.61 -4.87 18.63
C TYR A 105 9.33 -4.65 17.29
N THR A 106 9.07 -5.50 16.30
CA THR A 106 9.78 -5.44 15.00
C THR A 106 9.11 -4.52 13.98
N GLU A 107 8.02 -3.84 14.34
CA GLU A 107 7.22 -3.02 13.42
C GLU A 107 7.96 -1.78 12.91
N SER A 108 8.81 -1.17 13.74
CA SER A 108 9.60 0.01 13.35
C SER A 108 10.63 -0.35 12.31
N ILE A 109 11.42 -1.42 12.53
CA ILE A 109 12.40 -1.89 11.56
C ILE A 109 11.72 -2.40 10.29
N PHE A 110 10.61 -3.12 10.42
CA PHE A 110 9.82 -3.60 9.28
C PHE A 110 9.29 -2.45 8.44
N SER A 111 8.67 -1.43 9.05
CA SER A 111 8.12 -0.27 8.32
C SER A 111 9.22 0.58 7.70
N CYS A 112 10.34 0.78 8.42
CA CYS A 112 11.50 1.51 7.92
C CYS A 112 12.07 0.86 6.67
N LEU A 113 12.31 -0.46 6.70
CA LEU A 113 12.84 -1.21 5.56
C LEU A 113 11.83 -1.27 4.41
N THR A 114 10.54 -1.38 4.71
CA THR A 114 9.47 -1.34 3.70
C THR A 114 9.46 -0.01 2.95
N PHE A 115 9.44 1.12 3.68
CA PHE A 115 9.45 2.44 3.06
C PHE A 115 10.78 2.75 2.36
N ALA A 116 11.92 2.30 2.90
CA ALA A 116 13.20 2.41 2.22
C ALA A 116 13.20 1.63 0.89
N GLY A 117 12.70 0.39 0.89
CA GLY A 117 12.61 -0.45 -0.31
C GLY A 117 11.71 0.17 -1.37
N LEU A 118 10.53 0.66 -0.99
CA LEU A 118 9.64 1.39 -1.90
C LEU A 118 10.29 2.66 -2.45
N HIS A 119 11.02 3.41 -1.63
CA HIS A 119 11.74 4.59 -2.08
C HIS A 119 12.83 4.23 -3.10
N PHE A 120 13.61 3.18 -2.88
CA PHE A 120 14.61 2.71 -3.83
C PHE A 120 13.99 2.22 -5.15
N LEU A 121 12.86 1.53 -5.09
CA LEU A 121 12.15 1.08 -6.29
C LEU A 121 11.64 2.27 -7.12
N LEU A 122 11.17 3.34 -6.47
CA LEU A 122 10.82 4.58 -7.14
C LEU A 122 12.05 5.25 -7.78
N LEU A 123 13.17 5.35 -7.06
CA LEU A 123 14.40 5.95 -7.58
C LEU A 123 15.05 5.14 -8.72
N SER A 124 14.88 3.81 -8.73
CA SER A 124 15.31 2.94 -9.82
C SER A 124 14.62 3.33 -11.13
N SER A 125 13.31 3.57 -11.07
CA SER A 125 12.50 3.94 -12.24
C SER A 125 12.77 5.34 -12.81
N GLU A 126 13.53 6.18 -12.10
CA GLU A 126 13.89 7.53 -12.54
C GLU A 126 15.23 7.58 -13.26
N GLU A 127 16.04 6.53 -13.14
CA GLU A 127 17.41 6.56 -13.57
C GLU A 127 17.55 6.08 -15.02
N SER A 128 18.06 6.95 -15.90
CA SER A 128 18.26 6.58 -17.32
C SER A 128 19.42 5.58 -17.51
N ARG A 129 20.34 5.48 -16.55
CA ARG A 129 21.49 4.57 -16.60
C ARG A 129 21.09 3.21 -16.06
N SER A 130 21.03 2.22 -16.95
CA SER A 130 20.63 0.84 -16.64
C SER A 130 21.32 0.25 -15.40
N LEU A 131 22.64 0.46 -15.25
CA LEU A 131 23.39 -0.08 -14.12
C LEU A 131 22.99 0.55 -12.78
N VAL A 132 22.75 1.86 -12.75
CA VAL A 132 22.34 2.56 -11.51
C VAL A 132 20.88 2.28 -11.17
N ALA A 133 20.02 2.09 -12.18
CA ALA A 133 18.66 1.61 -11.98
C ALA A 133 18.65 0.20 -11.35
N ALA A 134 19.48 -0.71 -11.88
CA ALA A 134 19.59 -2.08 -11.39
C ALA A 134 20.14 -2.15 -9.95
N THR A 135 21.14 -1.33 -9.59
CA THR A 135 21.64 -1.30 -8.22
C THR A 135 20.61 -0.78 -7.22
N LYS A 136 19.81 0.22 -7.60
CA LYS A 136 18.70 0.72 -6.77
C LYS A 136 17.59 -0.33 -6.63
N GLU A 137 17.26 -1.04 -7.70
CA GLU A 137 16.29 -2.14 -7.65
C GLU A 137 16.79 -3.28 -6.74
N ALA A 138 18.04 -3.69 -6.87
CA ALA A 138 18.68 -4.65 -5.97
C ALA A 138 18.67 -4.16 -4.51
N GLY A 139 18.89 -2.85 -4.28
CA GLY A 139 18.75 -2.22 -2.97
C GLY A 139 17.32 -2.32 -2.41
N ALA A 140 16.30 -2.15 -3.25
CA ALA A 140 14.91 -2.34 -2.86
C ALA A 140 14.61 -3.79 -2.44
N VAL A 141 15.07 -4.76 -3.23
CA VAL A 141 14.94 -6.20 -2.95
C VAL A 141 15.65 -6.55 -1.65
N PHE A 142 16.86 -6.05 -1.43
CA PHE A 142 17.61 -6.23 -0.19
C PHE A 142 16.82 -5.69 1.03
N CYS A 143 16.25 -4.49 0.93
CA CYS A 143 15.40 -3.94 1.98
C CYS A 143 14.17 -4.81 2.25
N PHE A 144 13.48 -5.29 1.22
CA PHE A 144 12.31 -6.17 1.39
C PHE A 144 12.69 -7.54 1.98
N SER A 145 13.80 -8.14 1.55
CA SER A 145 14.32 -9.37 2.15
C SER A 145 14.70 -9.18 3.62
N LEU A 146 15.36 -8.08 3.97
CA LEU A 146 15.70 -7.77 5.36
C LEU A 146 14.44 -7.52 6.20
N ALA A 147 13.42 -6.87 5.63
CA ALA A 147 12.11 -6.74 6.26
C ALA A 147 11.47 -8.12 6.50
N GLY A 148 11.67 -9.08 5.58
CA GLY A 148 11.21 -10.47 5.72
C GLY A 148 11.80 -11.21 6.91
N TRP A 149 13.05 -10.92 7.27
CA TRP A 149 13.67 -11.45 8.50
C TRP A 149 13.07 -10.87 9.77
N ALA A 150 12.61 -9.61 9.72
CA ALA A 150 11.90 -8.99 10.83
C ALA A 150 10.46 -9.52 10.96
N ARG A 151 9.74 -9.65 9.82
CA ARG A 151 8.36 -10.16 9.73
C ARG A 151 8.09 -10.81 8.38
N SER A 152 7.49 -11.99 8.38
CA SER A 152 7.15 -12.76 7.16
C SER A 152 6.17 -12.06 6.21
N ASN A 153 5.45 -11.04 6.68
CA ASN A 153 4.54 -10.22 5.88
C ASN A 153 5.22 -9.58 4.65
N ALA A 154 6.56 -9.44 4.67
CA ALA A 154 7.32 -8.89 3.54
C ALA A 154 7.17 -9.70 2.24
N LEU A 155 6.74 -10.97 2.33
CA LEU A 155 6.42 -11.79 1.15
C LEU A 155 5.45 -11.09 0.18
N LEU A 156 4.53 -10.28 0.71
CA LEU A 156 3.54 -9.58 -0.11
C LEU A 156 4.17 -8.45 -0.94
N TYR A 157 5.40 -8.03 -0.64
CA TYR A 157 6.11 -7.00 -1.39
C TYR A 157 6.62 -7.47 -2.75
N VAL A 158 6.65 -8.79 -2.99
CA VAL A 158 6.77 -9.38 -4.34
C VAL A 158 5.78 -8.73 -5.31
N GLY A 159 4.58 -8.37 -4.84
CA GLY A 159 3.57 -7.69 -5.63
C GLY A 159 4.03 -6.37 -6.25
N PHE A 160 4.92 -5.62 -5.57
CA PHE A 160 5.46 -4.36 -6.10
C PHE A 160 6.40 -4.58 -7.29
N LEU A 161 7.14 -5.70 -7.31
CA LEU A 161 8.01 -6.08 -8.43
C LEU A 161 7.22 -6.68 -9.60
N LEU A 162 6.14 -7.41 -9.30
CA LEU A 162 5.24 -7.96 -10.31
C LEU A 162 4.38 -6.90 -10.98
N TYR A 163 4.05 -5.82 -10.27
CA TYR A 163 3.12 -4.78 -10.74
C TYR A 163 3.48 -4.16 -12.10
N PRO A 164 4.75 -3.77 -12.38
CA PRO A 164 5.13 -3.28 -13.71
C PRO A 164 4.89 -4.29 -14.84
N ILE A 165 5.16 -5.58 -14.61
CA ILE A 165 4.92 -6.64 -15.59
C ILE A 165 3.42 -6.88 -15.76
N PHE A 166 2.67 -6.84 -14.68
CA PHE A 166 1.21 -6.91 -14.71
C PHE A 166 0.63 -5.79 -15.59
N LEU A 167 1.08 -4.54 -15.42
CA LEU A 167 0.69 -3.44 -16.29
C LEU A 167 1.16 -3.67 -17.74
N GLN A 168 2.38 -4.16 -17.94
CA GLN A 168 2.93 -4.41 -19.28
C GLN A 168 2.08 -5.41 -20.09
N VAL A 169 1.63 -6.49 -19.45
CA VAL A 169 0.87 -7.58 -20.08
C VAL A 169 -0.60 -7.21 -20.27
N PHE A 170 -1.26 -6.73 -19.21
CA PHE A 170 -2.71 -6.52 -19.16
C PHE A 170 -3.14 -5.09 -19.52
N PHE A 171 -2.35 -4.07 -19.18
CA PHE A 171 -2.67 -2.65 -19.36
C PHE A 171 -1.57 -1.91 -20.15
N PHE A 172 -1.21 -2.45 -21.32
CA PHE A 172 -0.04 -2.00 -22.09
C PHE A 172 -0.06 -0.51 -22.43
N ASN A 173 -1.24 0.09 -22.65
CA ASN A 173 -1.36 1.53 -22.92
C ASN A 173 -0.94 2.37 -21.70
N THR A 174 -1.42 2.01 -20.51
CA THR A 174 -1.00 2.64 -19.24
C THR A 174 0.49 2.43 -19.00
N TYR A 175 0.99 1.20 -19.20
CA TYR A 175 2.42 0.89 -19.11
C TYR A 175 3.27 1.77 -20.03
N ARG A 176 2.92 1.83 -21.33
CA ARG A 176 3.63 2.62 -22.35
C ARG A 176 3.62 4.11 -22.00
N ARG A 177 2.49 4.65 -21.54
CA ARG A 177 2.37 6.05 -21.11
C ARG A 177 3.34 6.36 -19.96
N ARG A 178 3.40 5.50 -18.94
CA ARG A 178 4.33 5.66 -17.80
C ARG A 178 5.79 5.47 -18.21
N CYS A 179 6.04 4.54 -19.13
CA CYS A 179 7.36 4.24 -19.69
C CYS A 179 7.92 5.49 -20.38
N ILE A 180 7.11 6.15 -21.21
CA ILE A 180 7.45 7.42 -21.86
C ILE A 180 7.61 8.54 -20.83
N GLN A 181 6.71 8.65 -19.85
CA GLN A 181 6.79 9.69 -18.82
C GLN A 181 8.06 9.59 -17.95
N CYS A 182 8.50 8.38 -17.62
CA CYS A 182 9.65 8.17 -16.74
C CYS A 182 10.98 8.13 -17.51
N HIS A 183 11.02 7.49 -18.69
CA HIS A 183 12.26 7.21 -19.43
C HIS A 183 12.42 8.04 -20.71
N GLY A 184 11.42 8.84 -21.10
CA GLY A 184 11.51 9.77 -22.23
C GLY A 184 11.59 9.15 -23.63
N SER A 185 11.59 7.81 -23.75
CA SER A 185 11.70 7.11 -25.04
C SER A 185 10.65 6.02 -25.19
N SER A 186 9.95 6.02 -26.33
CA SER A 186 8.96 4.99 -26.68
C SER A 186 9.57 3.72 -27.27
N LYS A 187 10.84 3.77 -27.70
CA LYS A 187 11.50 2.69 -28.45
C LYS A 187 11.74 1.42 -27.63
N LEU A 188 11.70 1.51 -26.29
CA LEU A 188 11.98 0.38 -25.39
C LEU A 188 10.73 -0.38 -24.91
N CYS A 189 9.51 0.16 -25.12
CA CYS A 189 8.32 -0.40 -24.50
C CYS A 189 7.74 -1.54 -25.38
N ARG A 190 8.22 -2.77 -25.18
CA ARG A 190 7.60 -3.99 -25.75
C ARG A 190 6.43 -4.44 -24.89
N ARG A 191 5.41 -5.08 -25.50
CA ARG A 191 4.27 -5.65 -24.75
C ARG A 191 4.65 -6.85 -23.89
N TRP A 192 5.65 -7.61 -24.32
CA TRP A 192 6.11 -8.79 -23.60
C TRP A 192 7.44 -8.48 -22.88
N PRO A 193 7.59 -8.87 -21.60
CA PRO A 193 8.86 -8.76 -20.90
C PRO A 193 9.92 -9.63 -21.59
N SER A 194 11.17 -9.19 -21.54
CA SER A 194 12.29 -10.00 -22.04
C SER A 194 12.51 -11.21 -21.12
N ILE A 195 13.01 -12.32 -21.68
CA ILE A 195 13.36 -13.51 -20.90
C ILE A 195 14.34 -13.15 -19.78
N GLY A 196 15.34 -12.30 -20.07
CA GLY A 196 16.27 -11.80 -19.07
C GLY A 196 15.58 -11.08 -17.90
N ARG A 197 14.57 -10.24 -18.16
CA ARG A 197 13.80 -9.58 -17.09
C ARG A 197 12.99 -10.58 -16.28
N CYS A 198 12.40 -11.60 -16.91
CA CYS A 198 11.69 -12.66 -16.19
C CYS A 198 12.63 -13.47 -15.27
N VAL A 199 13.85 -13.79 -15.73
CA VAL A 199 14.85 -14.48 -14.91
C VAL A 199 15.29 -13.63 -13.73
N VAL A 200 15.60 -12.35 -13.96
CA VAL A 200 15.97 -11.42 -12.88
C VAL A 200 14.84 -11.33 -11.86
N LEU A 201 13.60 -11.11 -12.31
CA LEU A 201 12.45 -11.05 -11.42
C LEU A 201 12.30 -12.34 -10.60
N LEU A 202 12.45 -13.52 -11.21
CA LEU A 202 12.37 -14.79 -10.48
C LEU A 202 13.40 -14.84 -9.33
N LEU A 203 14.63 -14.39 -9.58
CA LEU A 203 15.67 -14.30 -8.54
C LEU A 203 15.30 -13.30 -7.44
N GLU A 204 14.74 -12.15 -7.79
CA GLU A 204 14.27 -11.14 -6.83
C GLU A 204 13.13 -11.69 -5.96
N ILE A 205 12.19 -12.43 -6.55
CA ILE A 205 11.10 -13.09 -5.82
C ILE A 205 11.66 -14.13 -4.86
N LEU A 206 12.59 -14.98 -5.31
CA LEU A 206 13.24 -15.97 -4.45
C LEU A 206 13.98 -15.30 -3.28
N ALA A 207 14.66 -14.18 -3.52
CA ALA A 207 15.34 -13.41 -2.48
C ALA A 207 14.36 -12.84 -1.43
N ILE A 208 13.19 -12.32 -1.84
CA ILE A 208 12.18 -11.81 -0.90
C ILE A 208 11.49 -12.97 -0.15
N CYS A 209 11.32 -14.13 -0.79
CA CYS A 209 10.74 -15.31 -0.17
C CYS A 209 11.70 -16.04 0.78
N ALA A 210 13.01 -15.92 0.59
CA ALA A 210 14.02 -16.65 1.34
C ALA A 210 13.86 -16.55 2.88
N PRO A 211 13.66 -15.38 3.51
CA PRO A 211 13.50 -15.28 4.97
C PRO A 211 12.36 -16.16 5.50
N TYR A 212 11.20 -16.15 4.84
CA TYR A 212 10.06 -16.97 5.23
C TYR A 212 10.38 -18.46 5.08
N LEU A 213 11.00 -18.86 3.97
CA LEU A 213 11.34 -20.26 3.71
C LEU A 213 12.40 -20.79 4.66
N CYS A 214 13.47 -20.02 4.89
CA CYS A 214 14.51 -20.35 5.84
C CYS A 214 13.96 -20.49 7.26
N MET A 215 13.14 -19.53 7.72
CA MET A 215 12.55 -19.61 9.06
C MET A 215 11.56 -20.76 9.19
N THR A 216 10.72 -21.00 8.18
CA THR A 216 9.77 -22.13 8.18
C THR A 216 10.51 -23.46 8.22
N TYR A 217 11.55 -23.62 7.41
CA TYR A 217 12.40 -24.82 7.40
C TYR A 217 13.14 -25.01 8.73
N PHE A 218 13.75 -23.95 9.27
CA PHE A 218 14.43 -23.99 10.56
C PHE A 218 13.49 -24.41 11.71
N CYS A 219 12.30 -23.81 11.77
CA CYS A 219 11.30 -24.18 12.78
C CYS A 219 10.80 -25.61 12.57
N PHE A 220 10.58 -26.03 11.32
CA PHE A 220 10.17 -27.39 11.01
C PHE A 220 11.19 -28.42 11.51
N THR A 221 12.46 -28.27 11.16
CA THR A 221 13.52 -29.21 11.57
C THR A 221 13.79 -29.18 13.07
N ARG A 222 13.57 -28.04 13.74
CA ARG A 222 13.75 -27.92 15.19
C ARG A 222 12.59 -28.50 15.99
N PHE A 223 11.35 -28.22 15.58
CA PHE A 223 10.17 -28.50 16.41
C PHE A 223 9.42 -29.76 16.01
N VAL A 224 9.31 -30.09 14.72
CA VAL A 224 8.55 -31.27 14.28
C VAL A 224 9.12 -32.58 14.85
N PRO A 225 10.45 -32.80 14.98
CA PRO A 225 10.98 -34.00 15.61
C PRO A 225 10.50 -34.20 17.06
N LEU A 226 10.20 -33.11 17.77
CA LEU A 226 9.73 -33.12 19.16
C LEU A 226 8.23 -33.44 19.29
N TRP A 227 7.49 -33.45 18.19
CA TRP A 227 6.05 -33.72 18.20
C TRP A 227 5.74 -35.22 18.37
N ASP A 228 4.55 -35.50 18.89
CA ASP A 228 3.98 -36.84 18.95
C ASP A 228 3.68 -37.37 17.54
N SER A 229 3.62 -38.70 17.41
CA SER A 229 3.43 -39.36 16.12
C SER A 229 2.15 -38.95 15.41
N ALA A 230 1.05 -38.74 16.15
CA ALA A 230 -0.22 -38.33 15.58
C ALA A 230 -0.16 -36.89 15.01
N THR A 231 0.52 -35.97 15.70
CA THR A 231 0.71 -34.60 15.21
C THR A 231 1.63 -34.55 13.99
N LYS A 232 2.70 -35.37 13.95
CA LYS A 232 3.63 -35.44 12.80
C LYS A 232 2.91 -35.81 11.50
N LEU A 233 2.00 -36.78 11.56
CA LEU A 233 1.18 -37.24 10.42
C LEU A 233 0.38 -36.11 9.77
N ASN A 234 -0.04 -35.08 10.53
CA ASN A 234 -0.83 -33.96 9.99
C ASN A 234 -0.02 -32.95 9.15
N THR A 235 1.31 -33.07 9.15
CA THR A 235 2.20 -32.17 8.40
C THR A 235 2.66 -32.78 7.07
N ASP A 236 2.25 -34.02 6.77
CA ASP A 236 2.68 -34.83 5.61
C ASP A 236 4.22 -34.93 5.45
N GLY A 237 4.98 -34.64 6.52
CA GLY A 237 6.45 -34.55 6.48
C GLY A 237 7.00 -33.40 5.64
N HIS A 238 6.18 -32.47 5.15
CA HIS A 238 6.61 -31.36 4.31
C HIS A 238 6.79 -30.08 5.12
N PHE A 239 7.94 -29.41 4.99
CA PHE A 239 8.17 -28.17 5.76
C PHE A 239 7.26 -27.02 5.35
N TRP A 240 6.79 -26.98 4.09
CA TRP A 240 5.93 -25.91 3.59
C TRP A 240 4.54 -25.87 4.25
N SER A 241 4.03 -27.01 4.74
CA SER A 241 2.74 -27.09 5.43
C SER A 241 2.84 -26.73 6.92
N PHE A 242 4.06 -26.70 7.48
CA PHE A 242 4.32 -26.43 8.90
C PHE A 242 3.65 -25.16 9.41
N TYR A 243 3.91 -24.03 8.76
CA TYR A 243 3.42 -22.75 9.25
C TYR A 243 1.90 -22.64 9.13
N GLY A 244 1.32 -23.13 8.03
CA GLY A 244 -0.13 -23.20 7.85
C GLY A 244 -0.81 -24.10 8.90
N TRP A 245 -0.17 -25.20 9.28
CA TRP A 245 -0.66 -26.07 10.34
C TRP A 245 -0.63 -25.37 11.71
N ILE A 246 0.49 -24.69 12.07
CA ILE A 246 0.61 -23.90 13.31
C ILE A 246 -0.48 -22.84 13.39
N GLN A 247 -0.65 -22.10 12.30
CA GLN A 247 -1.67 -21.07 12.14
C GLN A 247 -3.07 -21.63 12.42
N LYS A 248 -3.44 -22.73 11.78
CA LYS A 248 -4.77 -23.36 11.96
C LYS A 248 -4.95 -23.94 13.37
N ARG A 249 -3.94 -24.60 13.93
CA ARG A 249 -4.04 -25.31 15.21
C ARG A 249 -4.08 -24.37 16.42
N TYR A 250 -3.20 -23.37 16.44
CA TYR A 250 -3.00 -22.52 17.63
C TYR A 250 -3.67 -21.16 17.53
N TRP A 251 -3.84 -20.64 16.31
CA TRP A 251 -4.46 -19.32 16.11
C TRP A 251 -5.86 -19.42 15.51
N ASP A 252 -6.33 -20.63 15.15
CA ASP A 252 -7.65 -20.89 14.58
C ASP A 252 -7.94 -19.95 13.38
N VAL A 253 -6.88 -19.64 12.60
CA VAL A 253 -7.01 -18.79 11.42
C VAL A 253 -7.47 -19.59 10.21
N GLY A 254 -8.26 -18.94 9.37
CA GLY A 254 -8.90 -19.49 8.20
C GLY A 254 -9.88 -18.47 7.64
N PHE A 255 -10.55 -18.81 6.52
CA PHE A 255 -11.54 -17.92 5.92
C PHE A 255 -12.63 -17.53 6.91
N LEU A 256 -12.63 -16.25 7.30
CA LEU A 256 -13.54 -15.62 8.26
C LEU A 256 -13.59 -16.28 9.66
N ALA A 257 -12.59 -17.10 10.00
CA ALA A 257 -12.56 -17.81 11.28
C ALA A 257 -12.45 -16.87 12.49
N SER A 258 -11.90 -15.67 12.28
CA SER A 258 -11.76 -14.62 13.30
C SER A 258 -13.10 -14.05 13.80
N TYR A 259 -14.20 -14.18 13.04
CA TYR A 259 -15.51 -13.57 13.36
C TYR A 259 -16.38 -14.47 14.25
N ARG A 260 -15.82 -14.92 15.37
CA ARG A 260 -16.54 -15.65 16.41
C ARG A 260 -16.87 -14.71 17.57
N MET A 261 -17.91 -15.03 18.34
CA MET A 261 -18.32 -14.24 19.52
C MET A 261 -17.18 -14.03 20.52
N LYS A 262 -16.26 -15.01 20.65
CA LYS A 262 -15.07 -14.92 21.51
C LYS A 262 -14.11 -13.80 21.11
N ASN A 263 -14.05 -13.45 19.82
CA ASN A 263 -13.13 -12.47 19.27
C ASN A 263 -13.80 -11.11 19.00
N LEU A 264 -15.05 -10.94 19.43
CA LEU A 264 -15.85 -9.77 19.11
C LEU A 264 -15.21 -8.45 19.60
N SER A 265 -14.57 -8.47 20.78
CA SER A 265 -13.82 -7.33 21.31
C SER A 265 -12.71 -6.89 20.35
N ASN A 266 -11.96 -7.85 19.80
CA ASN A 266 -10.88 -7.56 18.88
C ASN A 266 -11.39 -7.06 17.52
N VAL A 267 -12.55 -7.56 17.07
CA VAL A 267 -13.25 -7.04 15.88
C VAL A 267 -13.60 -5.56 16.09
N PHE A 268 -14.14 -5.19 17.26
CA PHE A 268 -14.45 -3.79 17.57
C PHE A 268 -13.20 -2.91 17.62
N ILE A 269 -12.07 -3.44 18.11
CA ILE A 269 -10.80 -2.72 18.15
C ILE A 269 -10.23 -2.50 16.73
N ALA A 270 -10.40 -3.46 15.82
CA ALA A 270 -9.92 -3.36 14.45
C ALA A 270 -10.83 -2.55 13.51
N ALA A 271 -12.14 -2.58 13.75
CA ALA A 271 -13.16 -2.07 12.83
C ALA A 271 -12.98 -0.59 12.42
N PRO A 272 -12.66 0.38 13.31
CA PRO A 272 -12.57 1.78 12.93
C PRO A 272 -11.51 2.05 11.86
N ILE A 273 -10.33 1.43 11.98
CA ILE A 273 -9.21 1.65 11.06
C ILE A 273 -9.55 1.08 9.68
N VAL A 274 -10.08 -0.15 9.65
CA VAL A 274 -10.54 -0.81 8.43
C VAL A 274 -11.67 0.00 7.77
N PHE A 275 -12.63 0.51 8.56
CA PHE A 275 -13.72 1.34 8.08
C PHE A 275 -13.22 2.62 7.39
N PHE A 276 -12.34 3.39 8.04
CA PHE A 276 -11.82 4.63 7.44
C PHE A 276 -10.96 4.36 6.21
N ALA A 277 -10.18 3.28 6.21
CA ALA A 277 -9.40 2.87 5.04
C ALA A 277 -10.30 2.51 3.85
N LEU A 278 -11.31 1.66 4.05
CA LEU A 278 -12.26 1.25 3.00
C LEU A 278 -13.13 2.41 2.50
N ARG A 279 -13.66 3.23 3.41
CA ARG A 279 -14.44 4.41 3.05
C ARG A 279 -13.60 5.41 2.26
N GLY A 280 -12.37 5.67 2.70
CA GLY A 280 -11.49 6.59 1.99
C GLY A 280 -11.05 6.05 0.63
N PHE A 281 -10.80 4.74 0.51
CA PHE A 281 -10.59 4.09 -0.79
C PHE A 281 -11.79 4.28 -1.72
N LEU A 282 -13.01 4.05 -1.22
CA LEU A 282 -14.25 4.26 -1.99
C LEU A 282 -14.36 5.71 -2.48
N LEU A 283 -14.21 6.69 -1.57
CA LEU A 283 -14.42 8.09 -1.88
C LEU A 283 -13.33 8.72 -2.75
N PHE A 284 -12.06 8.37 -2.51
CA PHE A 284 -10.94 9.02 -3.17
C PHE A 284 -10.36 8.24 -4.33
N HIS A 285 -10.69 6.95 -4.48
CA HIS A 285 -10.25 6.14 -5.62
C HIS A 285 -11.40 5.64 -6.48
N VAL A 286 -12.36 4.93 -5.88
CA VAL A 286 -13.41 4.27 -6.66
C VAL A 286 -14.35 5.29 -7.32
N LEU A 287 -14.97 6.18 -6.54
CA LEU A 287 -15.92 7.16 -7.08
C LEU A 287 -15.32 8.08 -8.15
N PRO A 288 -14.10 8.64 -8.00
CA PRO A 288 -13.47 9.44 -9.05
C PRO A 288 -13.19 8.66 -10.33
N VAL A 289 -12.83 7.37 -10.22
CA VAL A 289 -12.64 6.50 -11.40
C VAL A 289 -13.96 6.30 -12.13
N PHE A 290 -15.04 5.98 -11.41
CA PHE A 290 -16.37 5.83 -12.00
C PHE A 290 -16.87 7.14 -12.65
N ALA A 291 -16.66 8.28 -12.01
CA ALA A 291 -17.01 9.59 -12.56
C ALA A 291 -16.24 9.87 -13.86
N LYS A 292 -14.92 9.66 -13.88
CA LYS A 292 -14.07 9.86 -15.05
C LYS A 292 -14.47 8.97 -16.23
N VAL A 293 -14.76 7.69 -15.97
CA VAL A 293 -15.22 6.77 -17.01
C VAL A 293 -16.56 7.23 -17.56
N SER A 294 -17.51 7.62 -16.70
CA SER A 294 -18.83 8.12 -17.11
C SER A 294 -18.75 9.36 -17.99
N THR A 295 -17.84 10.30 -17.69
CA THR A 295 -17.63 11.51 -18.51
C THR A 295 -16.87 11.27 -19.80
N SER A 296 -16.14 10.16 -19.92
CA SER A 296 -15.38 9.78 -21.14
C SER A 296 -16.20 9.01 -22.18
N VAL A 297 -17.48 8.73 -21.89
CA VAL A 297 -18.39 7.94 -22.72
C VAL A 297 -19.30 8.74 -23.69
N PRO A 298 -19.31 10.09 -23.79
CA PRO A 298 -20.03 10.76 -24.88
C PRO A 298 -19.11 11.14 -26.07
N ASN A 299 -19.56 10.78 -27.28
CA ASN A 299 -19.10 11.22 -28.62
C ASN A 299 -17.90 10.53 -29.30
N GLU A 300 -17.93 9.22 -29.48
CA GLU A 300 -17.27 8.59 -30.66
C GLU A 300 -18.17 8.60 -31.92
N SER A 301 -19.40 9.12 -31.83
CA SER A 301 -20.37 9.24 -32.94
C SER A 301 -20.54 10.66 -33.51
N ALA A 302 -19.70 11.63 -33.13
CA ALA A 302 -19.69 12.96 -33.74
C ALA A 302 -18.71 13.04 -34.93
N GLY A 303 -18.86 12.10 -35.87
CA GLY A 303 -18.37 12.28 -37.23
C GLY A 303 -19.38 13.12 -38.00
N SER A 304 -18.88 14.22 -38.58
CA SER A 304 -19.48 15.07 -39.62
C SER A 304 -20.79 14.56 -40.24
N GLY A 305 -21.88 15.30 -40.06
CA GLY A 305 -23.16 15.00 -40.70
C GLY A 305 -24.22 16.06 -40.38
N ASN A 306 -24.62 16.77 -41.42
CA ASN A 306 -25.52 17.92 -41.44
C ASN A 306 -26.86 17.71 -40.69
N GLY A 307 -27.50 18.85 -40.36
CA GLY A 307 -28.73 18.94 -39.59
C GLY A 307 -29.82 17.93 -39.97
N GLY A 308 -30.25 17.15 -38.98
CA GLY A 308 -31.35 16.21 -39.08
C GLY A 308 -31.92 15.92 -37.69
N ARG A 309 -33.20 16.20 -37.53
CA ARG A 309 -34.02 16.04 -36.31
C ARG A 309 -33.78 14.66 -35.66
N ARG A 310 -33.12 14.63 -34.49
CA ARG A 310 -32.69 13.38 -33.83
C ARG A 310 -33.77 12.85 -32.89
N ASN A 311 -34.48 11.80 -33.32
CA ASN A 311 -35.28 10.97 -32.43
C ASN A 311 -34.37 10.35 -31.35
N LYS A 312 -34.77 10.46 -30.07
CA LYS A 312 -34.18 9.75 -28.93
C LYS A 312 -34.49 8.25 -29.05
N ALA A 313 -33.81 7.55 -29.95
CA ALA A 313 -33.76 6.10 -29.90
C ALA A 313 -32.91 5.69 -28.68
N ILE A 314 -33.48 4.87 -27.80
CA ILE A 314 -32.77 4.24 -26.68
C ILE A 314 -31.72 3.32 -27.32
N GLU A 315 -30.48 3.81 -27.40
CA GLU A 315 -29.35 3.07 -27.94
C GLU A 315 -29.06 1.89 -26.99
N LYS A 316 -29.46 0.68 -27.38
CA LYS A 316 -29.14 -0.55 -26.65
C LYS A 316 -27.61 -0.68 -26.63
N LYS A 317 -26.99 -0.45 -25.47
CA LYS A 317 -25.54 -0.60 -25.29
C LYS A 317 -25.11 -1.99 -25.75
N THR A 318 -24.19 -2.05 -26.71
CA THR A 318 -23.64 -3.31 -27.22
C THR A 318 -22.76 -3.98 -26.16
N PRO A 319 -22.65 -5.31 -26.12
CA PRO A 319 -21.81 -6.04 -25.15
C PRO A 319 -20.34 -5.59 -25.18
N ARG A 320 -19.85 -5.16 -26.35
CA ARG A 320 -18.51 -4.57 -26.53
C ARG A 320 -18.33 -3.26 -25.75
N SER A 321 -19.36 -2.41 -25.68
CA SER A 321 -19.35 -1.15 -24.91
C SER A 321 -19.27 -1.40 -23.40
N TYR A 322 -20.01 -2.40 -22.89
CA TYR A 322 -19.92 -2.80 -21.48
C TYR A 322 -18.52 -3.31 -21.13
N PHE A 323 -17.96 -4.21 -21.96
CA PHE A 323 -16.62 -4.74 -21.74
C PHE A 323 -15.55 -3.64 -21.71
N THR A 324 -15.59 -2.68 -22.65
CA THR A 324 -14.66 -1.55 -22.67
C THR A 324 -14.83 -0.64 -21.45
N SER A 325 -16.05 -0.43 -20.97
CA SER A 325 -16.31 0.37 -19.77
C SER A 325 -15.75 -0.32 -18.51
N THR A 326 -16.02 -1.62 -18.33
CA THR A 326 -15.49 -2.41 -17.21
C THR A 326 -13.96 -2.44 -17.23
N PHE A 327 -13.35 -2.64 -18.40
CA PHE A 327 -11.90 -2.63 -18.55
C PHE A 327 -11.28 -1.30 -18.13
N ARG A 328 -11.86 -0.16 -18.52
CA ARG A 328 -11.40 1.18 -18.11
C ARG A 328 -11.56 1.43 -16.60
N ILE A 329 -12.60 0.89 -15.97
CA ILE A 329 -12.78 0.97 -14.51
C ILE A 329 -11.66 0.20 -13.81
N VAL A 330 -11.40 -1.05 -14.22
CA VAL A 330 -10.32 -1.86 -13.65
C VAL A 330 -8.98 -1.19 -13.86
N GLU A 331 -8.70 -0.69 -15.07
CA GLU A 331 -7.48 0.08 -15.38
C GLU A 331 -7.33 1.30 -14.45
N GLY A 332 -8.43 2.00 -14.15
CA GLY A 332 -8.44 3.14 -13.23
C GLY A 332 -8.19 2.76 -11.77
N LEU A 333 -8.67 1.60 -11.33
CA LEU A 333 -8.47 1.10 -9.96
C LEU A 333 -7.04 0.58 -9.73
N VAL A 334 -6.38 0.06 -10.78
CA VAL A 334 -5.02 -0.49 -10.71
C VAL A 334 -3.95 0.57 -11.03
N GLN A 335 -4.29 1.86 -10.97
CA GLN A 335 -3.31 2.92 -11.24
C GLN A 335 -2.26 3.11 -10.12
N SER A 336 -2.48 2.59 -8.91
CA SER A 336 -1.51 2.74 -7.81
C SER A 336 -1.18 1.39 -7.21
N SER A 337 0.09 0.98 -7.33
CA SER A 337 0.57 -0.26 -6.72
C SER A 337 0.41 -0.25 -5.21
N ASN A 338 0.66 0.89 -4.55
CA ASN A 338 0.48 1.04 -3.10
C ASN A 338 -1.00 0.93 -2.69
N THR A 339 -1.92 1.43 -3.51
CA THR A 339 -3.36 1.31 -3.25
C THR A 339 -3.83 -0.13 -3.48
N VAL A 340 -3.39 -0.79 -4.55
CA VAL A 340 -3.69 -2.20 -4.81
C VAL A 340 -3.15 -3.08 -3.69
N TYR A 341 -1.91 -2.82 -3.25
CA TYR A 341 -1.31 -3.48 -2.10
C TYR A 341 -2.17 -3.29 -0.85
N LEU A 342 -2.57 -2.05 -0.52
CA LEU A 342 -3.43 -1.75 0.62
C LEU A 342 -4.75 -2.55 0.59
N VAL A 343 -5.43 -2.55 -0.55
CA VAL A 343 -6.71 -3.28 -0.70
C VAL A 343 -6.49 -4.78 -0.54
N ALA A 344 -5.41 -5.34 -1.12
CA ALA A 344 -5.06 -6.74 -0.97
C ALA A 344 -4.75 -7.10 0.49
N VAL A 345 -3.99 -6.28 1.22
CA VAL A 345 -3.69 -6.55 2.63
C VAL A 345 -4.89 -6.34 3.55
N ILE A 346 -5.80 -5.40 3.26
CA ILE A 346 -7.08 -5.29 3.98
C ILE A 346 -7.90 -6.55 3.73
N PHE A 347 -8.02 -6.99 2.47
CA PHE A 347 -8.78 -8.18 2.13
C PHE A 347 -8.22 -9.42 2.82
N ILE A 348 -6.91 -9.66 2.71
CA ILE A 348 -6.22 -10.79 3.39
C ILE A 348 -6.35 -10.65 4.91
N GLY A 349 -6.15 -9.45 5.46
CA GLY A 349 -6.23 -9.18 6.89
C GLY A 349 -7.61 -9.52 7.47
N VAL A 350 -8.66 -8.98 6.84
CA VAL A 350 -10.05 -9.16 7.25
C VAL A 350 -10.52 -10.61 7.05
N THR A 351 -10.08 -11.29 5.98
CA THR A 351 -10.61 -12.63 5.65
C THR A 351 -9.78 -13.79 6.18
N MET A 352 -8.45 -13.72 6.11
CA MET A 352 -7.53 -14.85 6.36
C MET A 352 -6.76 -14.73 7.68
N VAL A 353 -6.49 -13.51 8.13
CA VAL A 353 -5.62 -13.26 9.29
C VAL A 353 -6.46 -13.13 10.56
N HIS A 354 -5.81 -13.35 11.70
CA HIS A 354 -6.42 -13.05 12.98
C HIS A 354 -6.72 -11.55 13.11
N VAL A 355 -7.92 -11.19 13.57
CA VAL A 355 -8.40 -9.80 13.56
C VAL A 355 -7.52 -8.83 14.37
N ASN A 356 -6.88 -9.32 15.44
CA ASN A 356 -5.92 -8.58 16.30
C ASN A 356 -4.59 -8.20 15.63
N VAL A 357 -4.40 -8.54 14.35
CA VAL A 357 -3.16 -8.16 13.65
C VAL A 357 -3.48 -7.31 12.44
N VAL A 358 -4.75 -7.16 12.06
CA VAL A 358 -5.17 -6.46 10.83
C VAL A 358 -4.67 -5.02 10.81
N ASN A 359 -4.81 -4.30 11.93
CA ASN A 359 -4.34 -2.92 12.03
C ASN A 359 -2.82 -2.81 11.84
N ARG A 360 -2.06 -3.70 12.49
CA ARG A 360 -0.59 -3.81 12.37
C ARG A 360 -0.16 -4.34 11.00
N PHE A 361 -1.04 -5.06 10.30
CA PHE A 361 -0.78 -5.63 8.99
C PHE A 361 -0.85 -4.57 7.88
N ILE A 362 -1.78 -3.62 7.99
CA ILE A 362 -2.00 -2.59 6.97
C ILE A 362 -1.14 -1.33 7.15
N MET A 363 -0.56 -1.13 8.34
CA MET A 363 0.15 0.12 8.68
C MET A 363 1.44 0.37 7.89
N SER A 364 2.07 -0.66 7.33
CA SER A 364 3.29 -0.48 6.52
C SER A 364 2.98 -0.09 5.07
N SER A 365 1.73 0.28 4.75
CA SER A 365 1.31 0.76 3.43
C SER A 365 1.28 2.30 3.37
N PRO A 366 2.07 2.94 2.49
CA PRO A 366 1.98 4.39 2.25
C PRO A 366 0.58 4.88 1.86
N ALA A 367 -0.16 4.06 1.09
CA ALA A 367 -1.50 4.43 0.60
C ALA A 367 -2.51 4.63 1.72
N LEU A 368 -2.33 3.96 2.87
CA LEU A 368 -3.20 4.15 4.03
C LEU A 368 -3.14 5.62 4.50
N TYR A 369 -1.93 6.14 4.62
CA TYR A 369 -1.70 7.52 5.05
C TYR A 369 -2.09 8.53 3.96
N TRP A 370 -1.96 8.19 2.68
CA TRP A 370 -2.47 9.03 1.59
C TRP A 370 -3.99 9.20 1.68
N ILE A 371 -4.72 8.12 1.93
CA ILE A 371 -6.18 8.15 2.08
C ILE A 371 -6.60 9.02 3.28
N TRP A 372 -5.97 8.83 4.44
CA TRP A 372 -6.27 9.60 5.64
C TRP A 372 -5.88 11.08 5.50
N ALA A 373 -4.72 11.36 4.90
CA ALA A 373 -4.28 12.71 4.63
C ALA A 373 -5.23 13.44 3.68
N ARG A 374 -5.72 12.76 2.64
CA ARG A 374 -6.67 13.32 1.70
C ARG A 374 -8.03 13.60 2.37
N GLN A 375 -8.50 12.73 3.26
CA GLN A 375 -9.67 13.02 4.11
C GLN A 375 -9.47 14.28 4.95
N LEU A 376 -8.31 14.42 5.60
CA LEU A 376 -7.99 15.57 6.45
C LEU A 376 -7.92 16.89 5.67
N VAL A 377 -7.28 16.90 4.50
CA VAL A 377 -7.04 18.13 3.72
C VAL A 377 -8.29 18.59 2.97
N TRP A 378 -9.11 17.66 2.47
CA TRP A 378 -10.25 17.99 1.60
C TRP A 378 -11.57 18.13 2.35
N ASP A 379 -11.69 17.54 3.54
CA ASP A 379 -12.88 17.63 4.38
C ASP A 379 -12.51 17.80 5.86
N PRO A 380 -11.72 18.83 6.24
CA PRO A 380 -11.17 18.97 7.60
C PRO A 380 -12.24 19.04 8.69
N TRP A 381 -13.37 19.69 8.38
CA TRP A 381 -14.51 19.86 9.29
C TRP A 381 -15.63 18.84 9.05
N GLY A 382 -15.41 17.87 8.16
CA GLY A 382 -16.37 16.81 7.92
C GLY A 382 -16.54 15.95 9.16
N GLY A 383 -17.77 15.55 9.48
CA GLY A 383 -18.06 14.70 10.63
C GLY A 383 -17.20 13.43 10.67
N CYS A 384 -16.96 12.79 9.52
CA CYS A 384 -16.09 11.62 9.43
C CYS A 384 -14.63 11.93 9.78
N THR A 385 -14.09 13.08 9.38
CA THR A 385 -12.72 13.49 9.70
C THR A 385 -12.57 13.74 11.20
N ILE A 386 -13.53 14.45 11.80
CA ILE A 386 -13.52 14.75 13.24
C ILE A 386 -13.58 13.44 14.04
N VAL A 387 -14.47 12.51 13.66
CA VAL A 387 -14.58 11.20 14.32
C VAL A 387 -13.29 10.38 14.14
N MET A 388 -12.71 10.35 12.93
CA MET A 388 -11.44 9.67 12.67
C MET A 388 -10.31 10.18 13.57
N LEU A 389 -10.13 11.50 13.65
CA LEU A 389 -9.09 12.11 14.49
C LEU A 389 -9.31 11.84 15.98
N ARG A 390 -10.56 11.90 16.45
CA ARG A 390 -10.91 11.57 17.86
C ARG A 390 -10.58 10.11 18.17
N ILE A 391 -10.94 9.19 17.26
CA ILE A 391 -10.62 7.77 17.41
C ILE A 391 -9.11 7.56 17.43
N PHE A 392 -8.35 8.20 16.53
CA PHE A 392 -6.90 8.03 16.46
C PHE A 392 -6.21 8.55 17.71
N ALA A 393 -6.59 9.74 18.19
CA ALA A 393 -6.08 10.29 19.44
C ALA A 393 -6.42 9.39 20.63
N ALA A 394 -7.68 8.95 20.74
CA ALA A 394 -8.10 8.03 21.79
C ALA A 394 -7.32 6.72 21.74
N TRP A 395 -7.09 6.16 20.55
CA TRP A 395 -6.31 4.93 20.39
C TRP A 395 -4.87 5.12 20.86
N THR A 396 -4.20 6.19 20.44
CA THR A 396 -2.83 6.44 20.88
C THR A 396 -2.73 6.57 22.41
N CYS A 397 -3.67 7.28 23.04
CA CYS A 397 -3.72 7.41 24.50
C CYS A 397 -4.01 6.07 25.20
N ILE A 398 -5.03 5.34 24.75
CA ILE A 398 -5.40 4.05 25.34
C ILE A 398 -4.27 3.04 25.14
N GLY A 399 -3.66 2.99 23.96
CA GLY A 399 -2.55 2.09 23.67
C GLY A 399 -1.32 2.35 24.52
N ALA A 400 -0.97 3.63 24.74
CA ALA A 400 0.12 4.00 25.63
C ALA A 400 -0.14 3.59 27.09
N LEU A 401 -1.40 3.46 27.50
CA LEU A 401 -1.78 2.96 28.83
C LEU A 401 -1.89 1.42 28.86
N PHE A 402 -2.50 0.80 27.86
CA PHE A 402 -2.85 -0.62 27.87
C PHE A 402 -1.63 -1.49 27.62
N PHE A 403 -0.80 -1.10 26.66
CA PHE A 403 0.33 -1.92 26.23
C PHE A 403 1.38 -2.13 27.34
N PRO A 404 1.83 -1.10 28.09
CA PRO A 404 2.77 -1.31 29.20
C PRO A 404 2.19 -2.15 30.36
N ASN A 405 0.86 -2.18 30.49
CA ASN A 405 0.15 -2.96 31.51
C ASN A 405 -0.19 -4.39 31.04
N GLY A 406 0.33 -4.84 29.89
CA GLY A 406 0.10 -6.19 29.37
C GLY A 406 -1.34 -6.44 28.89
N MET A 407 -2.14 -5.40 28.73
CA MET A 407 -3.51 -5.52 28.21
C MET A 407 -3.49 -5.70 26.69
N PRO A 408 -4.42 -6.48 26.12
CA PRO A 408 -4.50 -6.68 24.68
C PRO A 408 -4.71 -5.33 23.98
N TRP A 409 -3.79 -5.00 23.07
CA TRP A 409 -3.81 -3.79 22.26
C TRP A 409 -3.58 -4.16 20.79
N THR A 410 -4.17 -3.35 19.90
CA THR A 410 -4.52 -3.60 18.48
C THR A 410 -3.85 -4.71 17.70
#